data_AF-A0A7C8AFR3-F1
#
_entry.id   AF-A0A7C8AFR3-F1
#
_cell.length_a   1.000
_cell.length_b   1.000
_cell.length_c   1.000
_cell.angle_alpha   90.00
_cell.angle_beta   90.00
_cell.angle_gamma   90.00
#
_symmetry.space_group_name_H-M   'P 1'
#
loop_
_entity.id
_entity.type
_entity.pdbx_description
1 polymer ?
#
loop_
_entity_poly.entity_id
_entity_poly.type
_entity_poly.pdbx_seq_one_letter_code
_entity_poly.pdbx_strand_id
1 'polypeptide(L)'
;MNRSTQTSTNKFPDPISRGQIQIIKIAQKELGMDDDTYRAMLLEQFKVSSCTQLTRMEATRLIERFEILGFETKKRTRRTGSSYSGWVRRRRPQRETGREDGKLVRLASFQELAKIDALAALIDWEYRDGLKRWMEKRLRIDRVRTSREAWLVIEGLKKMFEHRMEKLCGKDWWDKQFDDPKIMRFIEEHRPRR
;
A
#
# COMPACT_ATOMS: atom_id res chain seq x y z
N MET A 1 -19.44 0.87 53.11
CA MET A 1 -18.12 0.73 52.47
C MET A 1 -18.16 1.44 51.11
N ASN A 2 -17.84 2.73 51.06
CA ASN A 2 -17.91 3.54 49.85
C ASN A 2 -16.52 3.61 49.22
N ARG A 3 -16.38 3.13 47.98
CA ARG A 3 -15.12 3.18 47.22
C ARG A 3 -15.19 4.40 46.29
N SER A 4 -14.65 5.52 46.76
CA SER A 4 -14.48 6.74 45.97
C SER A 4 -13.51 6.48 44.82
N THR A 5 -13.98 6.60 43.58
CA THR A 5 -13.12 6.57 42.39
C THR A 5 -12.36 7.90 42.30
N GLN A 6 -11.05 7.85 42.52
CA GLN A 6 -10.15 8.96 42.27
C GLN A 6 -10.09 9.24 40.76
N THR A 7 -10.77 10.27 40.28
CA THR A 7 -10.52 10.85 38.96
C THR A 7 -9.25 11.70 39.03
N SER A 8 -8.17 11.19 38.44
CA SER A 8 -6.90 11.90 38.29
C SER A 8 -7.11 13.19 37.51
N THR A 9 -6.91 14.34 38.17
CA THR A 9 -6.99 15.67 37.57
C THR A 9 -5.68 15.96 36.81
N ASN A 10 -5.64 15.62 35.53
CA ASN A 10 -4.54 16.06 34.66
C ASN A 10 -4.64 17.59 34.49
N LYS A 11 -3.57 18.32 34.85
CA LYS A 11 -3.55 19.80 34.92
C LYS A 11 -3.68 20.51 33.57
N PHE A 12 -3.62 19.78 32.46
CA PHE A 12 -3.81 20.32 31.11
C PHE A 12 -4.92 19.56 30.40
N PRO A 13 -5.97 20.24 29.91
CA PRO A 13 -7.06 19.58 29.22
C PRO A 13 -6.59 19.04 27.87
N ASP A 14 -7.03 17.83 27.52
CA ASP A 14 -6.68 17.22 26.24
C ASP A 14 -7.13 18.11 25.07
N PRO A 15 -6.24 18.43 24.12
CA PRO A 15 -6.61 19.22 22.95
C PRO A 15 -7.60 18.47 22.05
N ILE A 16 -8.40 19.22 21.28
CA ILE A 16 -9.35 18.65 20.32
C ILE A 16 -8.66 17.70 19.33
N SER A 17 -9.30 16.55 19.08
CA SER A 17 -8.81 15.59 18.08
C SER A 17 -9.17 16.01 16.66
N ARG A 18 -8.35 15.64 15.67
CA ARG A 18 -8.63 15.89 14.23
C ARG A 18 -10.00 15.34 13.80
N GLY A 19 -10.41 14.20 14.34
CA GLY A 19 -11.73 13.61 14.06
C GLY A 19 -12.89 14.47 14.56
N GLN A 20 -12.75 15.11 15.72
CA GLN A 20 -13.77 16.02 16.25
C GLN A 20 -13.86 17.31 15.42
N ILE A 21 -12.72 17.89 15.00
CA ILE A 21 -12.70 19.05 14.10
C ILE A 21 -13.47 18.73 12.81
N GLN A 22 -13.21 17.56 12.22
CA GLN A 22 -13.88 17.12 11.00
C GLN A 22 -15.40 17.00 11.20
N ILE A 23 -15.85 16.36 12.29
CA ILE A 23 -17.28 16.22 12.60
C ILE A 23 -17.93 17.59 12.77
N ILE A 24 -17.31 18.51 13.52
CA ILE A 24 -17.81 19.86 13.74
C ILE A 24 -17.97 20.62 12.42
N LYS A 25 -17.01 20.49 11.51
CA LYS A 25 -17.08 21.16 10.19
C LYS A 25 -18.11 20.55 9.25
N ILE A 26 -18.32 19.24 9.33
CA ILE A 26 -19.41 18.57 8.62
C ILE A 26 -20.76 19.05 9.18
N ALA A 27 -20.92 19.05 10.51
CA ALA A 27 -22.15 19.50 11.17
C ALA A 27 -22.50 20.95 10.85
N GLN A 28 -21.51 21.87 10.89
CA GLN A 28 -21.70 23.27 10.51
C GLN A 28 -22.28 23.37 9.08
N LYS A 29 -21.74 22.59 8.13
CA LYS A 29 -22.17 22.58 6.74
C LYS A 29 -23.55 21.96 6.56
N GLU A 30 -23.82 20.83 7.21
CA GLU A 30 -25.10 20.11 7.08
C GLU A 30 -26.27 20.87 7.71
N LEU A 31 -26.02 21.59 8.81
CA LEU A 31 -27.00 22.47 9.44
C LEU A 31 -27.17 23.80 8.69
N GLY A 32 -26.42 24.03 7.61
CA GLY A 32 -26.48 25.28 6.84
C GLY A 32 -26.10 26.53 7.66
N MET A 33 -25.28 26.36 8.69
CA MET A 33 -24.93 27.45 9.61
C MET A 33 -23.90 28.37 8.97
N ASP A 34 -24.23 29.66 8.88
CA ASP A 34 -23.27 30.65 8.43
C ASP A 34 -22.10 30.78 9.42
N ASP A 35 -21.00 31.32 8.91
CA ASP A 35 -19.75 31.43 9.66
C ASP A 35 -19.85 32.36 10.88
N ASP A 36 -20.71 33.38 10.84
CA ASP A 36 -20.87 34.35 11.91
C ASP A 36 -21.78 33.82 13.02
N THR A 37 -22.88 33.16 12.67
CA THR A 37 -23.74 32.39 13.57
C THR A 37 -22.95 31.28 14.27
N TYR A 38 -22.08 30.58 13.52
CA TYR A 38 -21.19 29.57 14.08
C TYR A 38 -20.18 30.16 15.08
N ARG A 39 -19.54 31.29 14.75
CA ARG A 39 -18.62 31.99 15.67
C ARG A 39 -19.34 32.53 16.90
N ALA A 40 -20.54 33.09 16.73
CA ALA A 40 -21.36 33.58 17.84
C ALA A 40 -21.67 32.44 18.81
N MET A 41 -22.05 31.26 18.31
CA MET A 41 -22.31 30.08 19.15
C MET A 41 -21.06 29.61 19.92
N LEU A 42 -19.88 29.63 19.30
CA LEU A 42 -18.62 29.30 19.96
C LEU A 42 -18.25 30.31 21.06
N LEU A 43 -18.44 31.60 20.80
CA LEU A 43 -18.19 32.68 21.76
C LEU A 43 -19.19 32.66 22.93
N GLU A 44 -20.45 32.35 22.66
CA GLU A 44 -21.49 32.31 23.68
C GLU A 44 -21.24 31.15 24.65
N GLN A 45 -21.06 29.92 24.13
CA GLN A 45 -21.03 28.70 24.92
C GLN A 45 -19.64 28.35 25.47
N PHE A 46 -18.58 28.65 24.72
CA PHE A 46 -17.22 28.21 25.04
C PHE A 46 -16.23 29.36 25.17
N LYS A 47 -16.66 30.62 24.90
CA LYS A 47 -15.82 31.83 24.96
C LYS A 47 -14.57 31.75 24.06
N VAL A 48 -14.64 30.97 22.98
CA VAL A 48 -13.56 30.82 21.99
C VAL A 48 -13.98 31.34 20.62
N SER A 49 -12.99 31.74 19.82
CA SER A 49 -13.24 32.20 18.44
C SER A 49 -13.10 31.10 17.39
N SER A 50 -12.49 29.96 17.76
CA SER A 50 -12.27 28.83 16.85
C SER A 50 -12.43 27.48 17.56
N CYS A 51 -12.98 26.50 16.84
CA CYS A 51 -13.06 25.12 17.30
C CYS A 51 -11.70 24.47 17.61
N THR A 52 -10.60 25.00 17.04
CA THR A 52 -9.25 24.50 17.33
C THR A 52 -8.78 24.83 18.74
N GLN A 53 -9.44 25.77 19.42
CA GLN A 53 -9.17 26.16 20.80
C GLN A 53 -9.98 25.34 21.81
N LEU A 54 -10.92 24.51 21.34
CA LEU A 54 -11.70 23.65 22.22
C LEU A 54 -10.86 22.51 22.76
N THR A 55 -11.19 22.10 23.97
CA THR A 55 -10.73 20.85 24.56
C THR A 55 -11.53 19.67 23.99
N ARG A 56 -11.02 18.46 24.16
CA ARG A 56 -11.70 17.23 23.73
C ARG A 56 -13.10 17.09 24.33
N MET A 57 -13.29 17.51 25.58
CA MET A 57 -14.60 17.46 26.25
C MET A 57 -15.55 18.51 25.69
N GLU A 58 -15.09 19.76 25.52
CA GLU A 58 -15.91 20.84 24.97
C GLU A 58 -16.32 20.56 23.53
N ALA A 59 -15.41 20.02 22.71
CA ALA A 59 -15.71 19.57 21.36
C ALA A 59 -16.78 18.47 21.33
N THR A 60 -16.81 17.59 22.35
CA THR A 60 -17.85 16.55 22.46
C THR A 60 -19.20 17.17 22.78
N ARG A 61 -19.25 18.13 23.73
CA ARG A 61 -20.48 18.88 24.06
C ARG A 61 -21.02 19.68 22.87
N LEU A 62 -20.14 20.28 22.08
CA LEU A 62 -20.52 20.99 20.86
C LEU A 62 -21.15 20.04 19.83
N ILE A 63 -20.58 18.84 19.66
CA ILE A 63 -21.15 17.82 18.76
C ILE A 63 -22.52 17.36 19.27
N GLU A 64 -22.69 17.12 20.57
CA GLU A 64 -24.00 16.80 21.18
C GLU A 64 -25.04 17.91 20.93
N ARG A 65 -24.63 19.18 20.99
CA ARG A 65 -25.53 20.30 20.65
C ARG A 65 -25.94 20.28 19.19
N PHE A 66 -25.02 19.94 18.28
CA PHE A 66 -25.38 19.73 16.88
C PHE A 66 -26.37 18.58 16.71
N GLU A 67 -26.21 17.48 17.47
CA GLU A 67 -27.19 16.38 17.46
C GLU A 67 -28.58 16.86 17.86
N ILE A 68 -28.69 17.71 18.88
CA ILE A 68 -29.97 18.33 19.30
C ILE A 68 -30.54 19.23 18.18
N LEU A 69 -29.69 19.91 17.41
CA LEU A 69 -30.08 20.76 16.29
C LEU A 69 -30.42 19.96 15.01
N GLY A 70 -30.35 18.62 15.05
CA GLY A 70 -30.73 17.74 13.94
C GLY A 70 -29.56 17.13 13.15
N PHE A 71 -28.33 17.23 13.65
CA PHE A 71 -27.18 16.58 13.02
C PHE A 71 -27.04 15.11 13.46
N GLU A 72 -27.00 14.17 12.52
CA GLU A 72 -26.86 12.74 12.86
C GLU A 72 -25.40 12.29 12.83
N THR A 73 -24.79 12.06 14.00
CA THR A 73 -23.45 11.45 14.03
C THR A 73 -23.51 9.95 13.72
N LYS A 74 -22.78 9.53 12.69
CA LYS A 74 -22.52 8.10 12.46
C LYS A 74 -21.57 7.59 13.53
N LYS A 75 -22.12 7.12 14.66
CA LYS A 75 -21.34 6.47 15.72
C LYS A 75 -20.64 5.26 15.12
N ARG A 76 -19.32 5.35 14.98
CA ARG A 76 -18.51 4.24 14.50
C ARG A 76 -18.58 3.15 15.56
N THR A 77 -19.38 2.11 15.34
CA THR A 77 -19.44 0.95 16.23
C THR A 77 -18.04 0.43 16.40
N ARG A 78 -17.47 0.59 17.59
CA ARG A 78 -16.24 -0.10 17.95
C ARG A 78 -16.63 -1.58 17.91
N ARG A 79 -16.13 -2.31 16.92
CA ARG A 79 -16.22 -3.77 16.92
C ARG A 79 -15.52 -4.24 18.19
N THR A 80 -16.29 -4.49 19.23
CA THR A 80 -15.88 -5.21 20.43
C THR A 80 -15.67 -6.65 20.00
N GLY A 81 -14.52 -6.90 19.37
CA GLY A 81 -14.02 -8.24 19.17
C GLY A 81 -13.77 -8.84 20.54
N SER A 82 -14.72 -9.67 20.98
CA SER A 82 -14.68 -10.59 22.11
C SER A 82 -13.25 -10.92 22.58
N SER A 83 -12.90 -10.46 23.78
CA SER A 83 -11.66 -10.81 24.49
C SER A 83 -11.69 -12.22 25.11
N TYR A 84 -12.45 -13.16 24.55
CA TYR A 84 -12.53 -14.53 25.08
C TYR A 84 -12.34 -15.58 23.98
N SER A 85 -11.15 -15.59 23.36
CA SER A 85 -10.54 -16.85 22.90
C SER A 85 -9.03 -16.75 23.10
N GLY A 86 -8.57 -17.23 24.25
CA GLY A 86 -7.17 -17.36 24.66
C GLY A 86 -6.35 -18.36 23.84
N TRP A 87 -6.74 -18.65 22.59
CA TRP A 87 -5.78 -19.12 21.61
C TRP A 87 -5.16 -17.87 21.02
N VAL A 88 -3.97 -17.54 21.52
CA VAL A 88 -2.99 -16.81 20.74
C VAL A 88 -2.92 -17.56 19.41
N ARG A 89 -3.68 -17.09 18.41
CA ARG A 89 -3.27 -17.24 17.03
C ARG A 89 -1.89 -16.63 17.09
N ARG A 90 -0.85 -17.46 17.22
CA ARG A 90 0.48 -17.14 16.75
C ARG A 90 0.15 -16.50 15.43
N ARG A 91 0.29 -15.17 15.33
CA ARG A 91 0.13 -14.51 14.05
C ARG A 91 1.11 -15.30 13.20
N ARG A 92 0.59 -16.20 12.35
CA ARG A 92 1.38 -16.72 11.23
C ARG A 92 2.02 -15.45 10.71
N PRO A 93 3.36 -15.32 10.71
CA PRO A 93 3.99 -14.10 10.22
C PRO A 93 3.30 -13.85 8.91
N GLN A 94 2.49 -12.79 8.87
CA GLN A 94 1.66 -12.50 7.73
C GLN A 94 2.73 -12.15 6.73
N ARG A 95 3.10 -13.11 5.87
CA ARG A 95 4.24 -13.03 4.96
C ARG A 95 4.14 -11.65 4.36
N GLU A 96 5.02 -10.76 4.79
CA GLU A 96 4.90 -9.36 4.49
C GLU A 96 4.96 -9.32 2.97
N THR A 97 3.83 -9.05 2.31
CA THR A 97 3.89 -8.48 0.98
C THR A 97 4.59 -7.15 1.23
N GLY A 98 5.92 -7.17 1.10
CA GLY A 98 6.78 -6.12 1.60
C GLY A 98 6.29 -4.79 1.05
N ARG A 99 6.17 -3.78 1.90
CA ARG A 99 6.00 -2.42 1.39
C ARG A 99 7.40 -1.96 1.03
N GLU A 100 7.81 -2.07 -0.24
CA GLU A 100 8.96 -1.29 -0.73
C GLU A 100 8.51 0.17 -0.75
N ASP A 101 9.14 1.02 0.07
CA ASP A 101 8.90 2.47 0.16
C ASP A 101 7.44 2.91 0.41
N GLY A 102 6.65 2.08 1.09
CA GLY A 102 5.24 2.36 1.37
C GLY A 102 4.27 2.06 0.22
N LYS A 103 4.74 1.50 -0.90
CA LYS A 103 3.91 1.09 -2.04
C LYS A 103 3.52 -0.39 -1.96
N LEU A 104 2.38 -0.74 -2.56
CA LEU A 104 1.92 -2.12 -2.68
C LEU A 104 2.86 -2.90 -3.61
N VAL A 105 3.62 -3.85 -3.07
CA VAL A 105 4.42 -4.76 -3.89
C VAL A 105 3.51 -5.80 -4.53
N ARG A 106 3.48 -5.78 -5.87
CA ARG A 106 2.79 -6.80 -6.66
C ARG A 106 3.63 -8.07 -6.68
N LEU A 107 2.98 -9.21 -6.42
CA LEU A 107 3.60 -10.51 -6.58
C LEU A 107 3.86 -10.80 -8.06
N ALA A 108 4.85 -11.65 -8.33
CA ALA A 108 5.08 -12.14 -9.69
C ALA A 108 3.85 -12.91 -10.16
N SER A 109 3.33 -12.54 -11.33
CA SER A 109 2.23 -13.23 -11.98
C SER A 109 2.69 -14.55 -12.60
N PHE A 110 1.76 -15.47 -12.80
CA PHE A 110 2.03 -16.72 -13.51
C PHE A 110 2.62 -16.50 -14.91
N GLN A 111 2.12 -15.48 -15.63
CA GLN A 111 2.62 -15.14 -16.97
C GLN A 111 4.07 -14.63 -16.93
N GLU A 112 4.43 -13.84 -15.92
CA GLU A 112 5.81 -13.38 -15.74
C GLU A 112 6.76 -14.56 -15.45
N LEU A 113 6.37 -15.49 -14.59
CA LEU A 113 7.15 -16.69 -14.30
C LEU A 113 7.30 -17.59 -15.55
N ALA A 114 6.21 -17.82 -16.29
CA ALA A 114 6.25 -18.59 -17.52
C ALA A 114 7.15 -17.93 -18.59
N LYS A 115 7.16 -16.59 -18.65
CA LYS A 115 8.06 -15.85 -19.56
C LYS A 115 9.53 -16.00 -19.16
N ILE A 116 9.84 -16.03 -17.87
CA ILE A 116 11.19 -16.32 -17.36
C ILE A 116 11.63 -17.72 -17.80
N ASP A 117 10.79 -18.73 -17.60
CA ASP A 117 11.11 -20.10 -17.99
C ASP A 117 11.33 -20.22 -19.51
N ALA A 118 10.48 -19.57 -20.32
CA ALA A 118 10.62 -19.56 -21.77
C ALA A 118 11.93 -18.91 -22.22
N LEU A 119 12.32 -17.77 -21.64
CA LEU A 119 13.56 -17.07 -21.97
C LEU A 119 14.79 -17.86 -21.48
N ALA A 120 14.74 -18.41 -20.27
CA ALA A 120 15.81 -19.23 -19.73
C ALA A 120 16.07 -20.47 -20.60
N ALA A 121 15.05 -21.03 -21.23
CA ALA A 121 15.19 -22.16 -22.15
C ALA A 121 15.85 -21.82 -23.50
N LEU A 122 15.97 -20.53 -23.87
CA LEU A 122 16.70 -20.09 -25.08
C LEU A 122 18.21 -20.01 -24.86
N ILE A 123 18.64 -20.03 -23.60
CA ILE A 123 20.02 -19.88 -23.20
C ILE A 123 20.61 -21.26 -22.98
N ASP A 124 21.79 -21.48 -23.58
CA ASP A 124 22.59 -22.66 -23.31
C ASP A 124 23.37 -22.45 -22.01
N TRP A 125 23.02 -23.18 -20.97
CA TRP A 125 23.59 -23.03 -19.63
C TRP A 125 24.69 -24.08 -19.40
N GLU A 126 25.86 -23.65 -18.94
CA GLU A 126 26.95 -24.56 -18.54
C GLU A 126 26.55 -25.49 -17.39
N TYR A 127 25.66 -25.02 -16.50
CA TYR A 127 25.22 -25.75 -15.32
C TYR A 127 23.70 -25.93 -15.33
N ARG A 128 23.23 -27.05 -14.77
CA ARG A 128 21.80 -27.36 -14.65
C ARG A 128 21.02 -26.29 -13.88
N ASP A 129 21.64 -25.64 -12.91
CA ASP A 129 21.11 -24.54 -12.10
C ASP A 129 21.54 -23.16 -12.60
N GLY A 130 21.93 -23.04 -13.87
CA GLY A 130 22.50 -21.82 -14.47
C GLY A 130 21.67 -20.57 -14.26
N LEU A 131 20.34 -20.65 -14.43
CA LEU A 131 19.42 -19.54 -14.17
C LEU A 131 19.52 -19.03 -12.73
N LYS A 132 19.50 -19.95 -11.76
CA LYS A 132 19.60 -19.60 -10.34
C LYS A 132 20.95 -18.95 -10.03
N ARG A 133 22.04 -19.54 -10.50
CA ARG A 133 23.40 -18.98 -10.32
C ARG A 133 23.53 -17.59 -10.92
N TRP A 134 22.94 -17.36 -12.09
CA TRP A 134 22.94 -16.06 -12.73
C TRP A 134 22.11 -15.04 -11.93
N MET A 135 20.91 -15.39 -11.46
CA MET A 135 20.08 -14.53 -10.63
C MET A 135 20.79 -14.14 -9.33
N GLU A 136 21.42 -15.09 -8.65
CA GLU A 136 22.16 -14.84 -7.41
C GLU A 136 23.37 -13.93 -7.67
N LYS A 137 24.14 -14.19 -8.74
CA LYS A 137 25.35 -13.42 -9.06
C LYS A 137 25.07 -12.01 -9.57
N ARG A 138 24.07 -11.84 -10.45
CA ARG A 138 23.82 -10.58 -11.16
C ARG A 138 22.76 -9.71 -10.49
N LEU A 139 21.72 -10.33 -9.94
CA LEU A 139 20.57 -9.62 -9.37
C LEU A 139 20.50 -9.73 -7.84
N ARG A 140 21.30 -10.61 -7.23
CA ARG A 140 21.27 -10.93 -5.80
C ARG A 140 19.88 -11.42 -5.33
N ILE A 141 19.21 -12.17 -6.20
CA ILE A 141 17.88 -12.74 -5.96
C ILE A 141 17.99 -14.26 -5.86
N ASP A 142 17.45 -14.85 -4.80
CA ASP A 142 17.38 -16.31 -4.57
C ASP A 142 16.24 -16.96 -5.37
N ARG A 143 15.09 -16.28 -5.40
CA ARG A 143 13.88 -16.69 -6.12
C ARG A 143 13.03 -15.48 -6.45
N VAL A 144 12.31 -15.55 -7.56
CA VAL A 144 11.41 -14.48 -8.00
C VAL A 144 10.11 -14.52 -7.19
N ARG A 145 9.83 -13.46 -6.43
CA ARG A 145 8.64 -13.31 -5.59
C ARG A 145 7.76 -12.16 -6.06
N THR A 146 8.38 -11.08 -6.54
CA THR A 146 7.69 -9.84 -6.90
C THR A 146 7.69 -9.63 -8.42
N SER A 147 6.70 -8.88 -8.91
CA SER A 147 6.64 -8.50 -10.33
C SER A 147 7.85 -7.64 -10.72
N ARG A 148 8.41 -6.85 -9.80
CA ARG A 148 9.63 -6.07 -10.03
C ARG A 148 10.87 -6.95 -10.22
N GLU A 149 11.03 -7.96 -9.38
CA GLU A 149 12.08 -8.97 -9.55
C GLU A 149 11.89 -9.73 -10.87
N ALA A 150 10.66 -10.09 -11.20
CA ALA A 150 10.35 -10.79 -12.45
C ALA A 150 10.73 -9.94 -13.67
N TRP A 151 10.39 -8.65 -13.65
CA TRP A 151 10.80 -7.70 -14.70
C TRP A 151 12.32 -7.62 -14.86
N LEU A 152 13.08 -7.51 -13.76
CA LEU A 152 14.55 -7.49 -13.81
C LEU A 152 15.13 -8.76 -14.42
N VAL A 153 14.58 -9.92 -14.06
CA VAL A 153 15.01 -11.21 -14.61
C VAL A 153 14.70 -11.27 -16.11
N ILE A 154 13.47 -10.94 -16.52
CA ILE A 154 13.05 -10.94 -17.93
C ILE A 154 13.97 -10.04 -18.77
N GLU A 155 14.21 -8.80 -18.35
CA GLU A 155 15.05 -7.86 -19.09
C GLU A 155 16.51 -8.30 -19.13
N GLY A 156 17.03 -8.87 -18.04
CA GLY A 156 18.39 -9.40 -18.02
C GLY A 156 18.56 -10.61 -18.94
N LEU A 157 17.59 -11.53 -18.97
CA LEU A 157 17.60 -12.70 -19.85
C LEU A 157 17.49 -12.31 -21.33
N LYS A 158 16.61 -11.35 -21.67
CA LYS A 158 16.53 -10.79 -23.03
C LYS A 158 17.88 -10.26 -23.50
N LYS A 159 18.48 -9.37 -22.72
CA LYS A 159 19.79 -8.77 -23.07
C LYS A 159 20.88 -9.82 -23.19
N MET A 160 20.88 -10.82 -22.33
CA MET A 160 21.84 -11.91 -22.38
C MET A 160 21.70 -12.75 -23.65
N PHE A 161 20.45 -13.04 -24.06
CA PHE A 161 20.16 -13.71 -25.31
C PHE A 161 20.55 -12.85 -26.52
N GLU A 162 20.16 -11.58 -26.55
CA GLU A 162 20.49 -10.63 -27.63
C GLU A 162 22.01 -10.49 -27.82
N HIS A 163 22.77 -10.29 -26.74
CA HIS A 163 24.24 -10.19 -26.82
C HIS A 163 24.87 -11.47 -27.35
N ARG A 164 24.33 -12.63 -27.00
CA ARG A 164 24.79 -13.91 -27.53
C ARG A 164 24.51 -14.01 -29.03
N MET A 165 23.30 -13.67 -29.46
CA MET A 165 22.91 -13.73 -30.87
C MET A 165 23.70 -12.75 -31.72
N GLU A 166 23.95 -11.53 -31.23
CA GLU A 166 24.82 -10.55 -31.89
C GLU A 166 26.25 -11.11 -32.05
N LYS A 167 26.78 -11.78 -31.02
CA LYS A 167 28.11 -12.40 -31.06
C LYS A 167 28.20 -13.55 -32.07
N LEU A 168 27.15 -14.36 -32.21
CA LEU A 168 27.13 -15.52 -33.11
C LEU A 168 26.82 -15.15 -34.55
N CYS A 169 25.90 -14.20 -34.77
CA CYS A 169 25.28 -13.97 -36.06
C CYS A 169 25.49 -12.56 -36.61
N GLY A 170 26.10 -11.65 -35.84
CA GLY A 170 26.25 -10.23 -36.19
C GLY A 170 24.99 -9.42 -35.87
N LYS A 171 25.03 -8.11 -36.14
CA LYS A 171 23.97 -7.15 -35.75
C LYS A 171 22.62 -7.39 -36.46
N ASP A 172 22.64 -7.94 -37.66
CA ASP A 172 21.45 -8.18 -38.48
C ASP A 172 20.78 -9.54 -38.20
N TRP A 173 21.08 -10.15 -37.04
CA TRP A 173 20.54 -11.47 -36.68
C TRP A 173 19.01 -11.49 -36.58
N TRP A 174 18.36 -10.34 -36.37
CA TRP A 174 16.90 -10.19 -36.37
C TRP A 174 16.23 -10.53 -37.71
N ASP A 175 16.97 -10.43 -38.83
CA ASP A 175 16.45 -10.71 -40.16
C ASP A 175 16.73 -12.15 -40.62
N LYS A 176 17.44 -12.93 -39.79
CA LYS A 176 17.83 -14.30 -40.12
C LYS A 176 16.71 -15.28 -39.75
N GLN A 177 16.61 -16.34 -40.55
CA GLN A 177 15.73 -17.46 -40.26
C GLN A 177 16.48 -18.48 -39.40
N PHE A 178 15.82 -18.99 -38.36
CA PHE A 178 16.38 -19.99 -37.44
C PHE A 178 15.48 -21.22 -37.42
N ASP A 179 16.10 -22.39 -37.29
CA ASP A 179 15.39 -23.67 -37.23
C ASP A 179 14.64 -23.86 -35.90
N ASP A 180 15.10 -23.22 -34.82
CA ASP A 180 14.43 -23.30 -33.52
C ASP A 180 13.18 -22.39 -33.50
N PRO A 181 11.96 -22.97 -33.40
CA PRO A 181 10.73 -22.19 -33.39
C PRO A 181 10.61 -21.24 -32.19
N LYS A 182 11.34 -21.50 -31.09
CA LYS A 182 11.36 -20.62 -29.93
C LYS A 182 12.11 -19.33 -30.20
N ILE A 183 13.20 -19.40 -30.98
CA ILE A 183 13.98 -18.23 -31.41
C ILE A 183 13.13 -17.38 -32.37
N MET A 184 12.45 -18.02 -33.32
CA MET A 184 11.55 -17.32 -34.24
C MET A 184 10.42 -16.60 -33.50
N ARG A 185 9.78 -17.27 -32.52
CA ARG A 185 8.77 -16.63 -31.66
C ARG A 185 9.33 -15.45 -30.86
N PHE A 186 10.56 -15.55 -30.37
CA PHE A 186 11.21 -14.44 -29.67
C PHE A 186 11.42 -13.23 -30.60
N ILE A 187 11.88 -13.47 -31.83
CA ILE A 187 12.06 -12.44 -32.85
C ILE A 187 10.74 -11.76 -33.18
N GLU A 188 9.67 -12.52 -33.43
CA GLU A 188 8.34 -11.96 -33.69
C GLU A 188 7.84 -11.05 -32.55
N GLU A 189 8.08 -11.44 -31.30
CA GLU A 189 7.60 -10.68 -30.14
C GLU A 189 8.46 -9.45 -29.80
N HIS A 190 9.78 -9.49 -30.06
CA HIS A 190 10.72 -8.48 -29.55
C HIS A 190 11.50 -7.73 -30.63
N ARG A 191 11.30 -8.03 -31.92
CA ARG A 191 11.96 -7.31 -33.01
C ARG A 191 11.68 -5.80 -32.88
N PRO A 192 12.72 -4.95 -32.89
CA PRO A 192 12.52 -3.51 -32.84
C PRO A 192 11.71 -3.05 -34.06
N ARG A 193 10.70 -2.20 -33.83
CA ARG A 193 9.96 -1.57 -34.92
C ARG A 193 10.95 -0.69 -35.70
N ARG A 194 11.09 -0.98 -36.99
CA ARG A 194 11.84 -0.15 -37.96
C ARG A 194 11.04 1.06 -38.38
#